data_AF-D9W5F1-F1
#
_entry.id   AF-D9W5F1-F1
#
_cell.length_a   1.000
_cell.length_b   1.000
_cell.length_c   1.000
_cell.angle_alpha   90.00
_cell.angle_beta   90.00
_cell.angle_gamma   90.00
#
_symmetry.space_group_name_H-M   'P 1'
#
loop_
_entity.id
_entity.type
_entity.pdbx_description
1 polymer ?
#
loop_
_entity_poly.entity_id
_entity_poly.type
_entity_poly.pdbx_seq_one_letter_code
_entity_poly.pdbx_strand_id
1 'polypeptide(L)'
;MPSDRTNRIMSDSLHLWMRHEARPTERRAPLTPEDAARLVAAGVRVTVEESDRRAFPLTAYTAAGCATAPTASWHEQAPDDAYVLGLKELPAGPDAPALRHRHIYFGHAYKGQAGARELLARFTTGGGALLDMEYLTDEAGRRVAAFGYWAGYVGAALAVLHHRGALAAPLLPTDRPALDALLASGADPADPTTALVIGALGRCGRGACDALVQAGLEPTRWDLAETRDIPRPALLAHDLL
;
A
#
# COMPACT_ATOMS: atom_id res chain seq x y z
N MET A 1 49.54 -12.63 -17.19
CA MET A 1 48.51 -11.56 -17.13
C MET A 1 47.12 -12.18 -17.28
N PRO A 2 46.43 -12.51 -16.17
CA PRO A 2 44.99 -12.71 -16.17
C PRO A 2 44.36 -11.77 -15.12
N SER A 3 44.16 -10.49 -15.45
CA SER A 3 43.61 -9.49 -14.53
C SER A 3 42.27 -8.91 -14.97
N ASP A 4 41.60 -9.50 -15.97
CA ASP A 4 40.50 -8.80 -16.65
C ASP A 4 39.17 -9.58 -16.74
N ARG A 5 39.07 -10.75 -16.10
CA ARG A 5 37.78 -11.49 -16.02
C ARG A 5 37.15 -11.51 -14.63
N THR A 6 37.95 -11.36 -13.59
CA THR A 6 37.46 -11.31 -12.19
C THR A 6 36.89 -9.95 -11.81
N ASN A 7 37.20 -8.88 -12.57
CA ASN A 7 36.73 -7.53 -12.28
C ASN A 7 35.40 -7.17 -12.97
N ARG A 8 34.86 -8.05 -13.82
CA ARG A 8 33.58 -7.85 -14.52
C ARG A 8 32.38 -8.48 -13.79
N ILE A 9 32.61 -9.08 -12.62
CA ILE A 9 31.57 -9.68 -11.75
C ILE A 9 31.25 -8.74 -10.55
N MET A 10 31.64 -7.47 -10.62
CA MET A 10 31.28 -6.45 -9.62
C MET A 10 30.12 -5.52 -10.07
N SER A 11 29.51 -5.79 -11.23
CA SER A 11 28.42 -5.01 -11.81
C SER A 11 27.18 -5.89 -11.99
N ASP A 12 26.26 -5.80 -11.03
CA ASP A 12 24.79 -5.77 -11.23
C ASP A 12 24.11 -5.99 -9.87
N SER A 13 24.49 -5.19 -8.86
CA SER A 13 23.67 -5.11 -7.65
C SER A 13 22.33 -4.49 -8.05
N LEU A 14 21.23 -5.20 -7.79
CA LEU A 14 19.88 -4.71 -8.00
C LEU A 14 19.74 -3.29 -7.43
N HIS A 15 19.26 -2.36 -8.24
CA HIS A 15 18.99 -0.99 -7.81
C HIS A 15 17.49 -0.72 -7.80
N LEU A 16 16.93 -0.51 -6.61
CA LEU A 16 15.57 0.01 -6.43
C LEU A 16 15.60 1.53 -6.26
N TRP A 17 14.82 2.23 -7.06
CA TRP A 17 14.62 3.67 -6.98
C TRP A 17 13.20 3.96 -6.50
N MET A 18 13.02 4.24 -5.22
CA MET A 18 11.71 4.56 -4.64
C MET A 18 11.34 6.01 -4.93
N ARG A 19 10.40 6.21 -5.85
CA ARG A 19 9.97 7.55 -6.28
C ARG A 19 9.05 8.25 -5.28
N HIS A 20 8.89 9.54 -5.46
CA HIS A 20 7.82 10.33 -4.87
C HIS A 20 6.45 9.93 -5.46
N GLU A 21 5.41 9.92 -4.62
CA GLU A 21 4.04 9.68 -5.08
C GLU A 21 3.37 10.98 -5.53
N ALA A 22 2.99 11.06 -6.81
CA ALA A 22 2.37 12.26 -7.37
C ALA A 22 0.97 12.53 -6.80
N ARG A 23 0.25 11.48 -6.39
CA ARG A 23 -1.11 11.58 -5.84
C ARG A 23 -1.09 12.37 -4.52
N PRO A 24 -1.77 13.53 -4.40
CA PRO A 24 -1.68 14.40 -3.22
C PRO A 24 -2.09 13.75 -1.89
N THR A 25 -3.00 12.78 -1.95
CA THR A 25 -3.51 12.07 -0.77
C THR A 25 -2.71 10.81 -0.43
N GLU A 26 -1.76 10.41 -1.26
CA GLU A 26 -0.96 9.21 -1.02
C GLU A 26 0.23 9.54 -0.12
N ARG A 27 0.18 8.99 1.09
CA ARG A 27 1.25 9.13 2.09
C ARG A 27 1.99 7.83 2.35
N ARG A 28 1.49 6.68 1.86
CA ARG A 28 2.15 5.39 2.08
C ARG A 28 3.45 5.32 1.28
N ALA A 29 4.32 4.40 1.68
CA ALA A 29 5.53 4.05 0.94
C ALA A 29 5.46 2.58 0.53
N PRO A 30 5.91 2.21 -0.68
CA PRO A 30 5.99 0.81 -1.10
C PRO A 30 7.01 0.00 -0.30
N LEU A 31 7.95 0.67 0.35
CA LEU A 31 9.00 0.09 1.18
C LEU A 31 9.06 0.86 2.49
N THR A 32 9.01 0.17 3.63
CA THR A 32 9.24 0.82 4.93
C THR A 32 10.75 1.03 5.15
N PRO A 33 11.16 1.93 6.06
CA PRO A 33 12.59 2.07 6.39
C PRO A 33 13.23 0.77 6.90
N GLU A 34 12.47 -0.05 7.64
CA GLU A 34 12.94 -1.34 8.13
C GLU A 34 13.17 -2.34 6.98
N ASP A 35 12.20 -2.45 6.06
CA ASP A 35 12.34 -3.30 4.87
C ASP A 35 13.49 -2.83 3.98
N ALA A 36 13.69 -1.51 3.86
CA ALA A 36 14.80 -0.92 3.13
C ALA A 36 16.15 -1.30 3.75
N ALA A 37 16.28 -1.25 5.08
CA ALA A 37 17.49 -1.66 5.78
C ALA A 37 17.82 -3.14 5.49
N ARG A 38 16.81 -4.02 5.46
CA ARG A 38 16.99 -5.44 5.13
C ARG A 38 17.47 -5.64 3.68
N LEU A 39 16.95 -4.87 2.74
CA LEU A 39 17.40 -4.91 1.34
C LEU A 39 18.84 -4.39 1.18
N VAL A 40 19.17 -3.27 1.82
CA VAL A 40 20.52 -2.71 1.83
C VAL A 40 21.51 -3.71 2.43
N ALA A 41 21.17 -4.34 3.56
CA ALA A 41 21.99 -5.39 4.18
C ALA A 41 22.17 -6.62 3.27
N ALA A 42 21.19 -6.92 2.42
CA ALA A 42 21.28 -7.98 1.40
C ALA A 42 22.06 -7.56 0.14
N GLY A 43 22.63 -6.34 0.11
CA GLY A 43 23.45 -5.84 -1.00
C GLY A 43 22.64 -5.21 -2.13
N VAL A 44 21.35 -4.90 -1.93
CA VAL A 44 20.52 -4.14 -2.89
C VAL A 44 20.80 -2.65 -2.72
N ARG A 45 21.06 -1.94 -3.81
CA ARG A 45 21.13 -0.47 -3.79
C ARG A 45 19.72 0.09 -3.72
N VAL A 46 19.46 0.96 -2.75
CA VAL A 46 18.16 1.64 -2.62
C VAL A 46 18.39 3.15 -2.67
N THR A 47 17.78 3.81 -3.66
CA THR A 47 17.67 5.28 -3.71
C THR A 47 16.24 5.67 -3.36
N VAL A 48 16.08 6.66 -2.49
CA VAL A 48 14.79 7.16 -2.05
C VAL A 48 14.66 8.64 -2.41
N GLU A 49 13.66 8.97 -3.21
CA GLU A 49 13.37 10.37 -3.49
C GLU A 49 12.83 11.09 -2.26
N GLU A 50 13.20 12.36 -2.15
CA GLU A 50 12.61 13.32 -1.23
C GLU A 50 11.07 13.36 -1.37
N SER A 51 10.39 13.52 -0.25
CA SER A 51 8.93 13.64 -0.21
C SER A 51 8.51 14.39 1.03
N ASP A 52 7.69 15.42 0.83
CA ASP A 52 7.08 16.26 1.87
C ASP A 52 5.87 15.60 2.56
N ARG A 53 5.36 14.49 2.01
CA ARG A 53 4.08 13.89 2.42
C ARG A 53 4.16 12.41 2.80
N ARG A 54 5.24 11.72 2.46
CA ARG A 54 5.44 10.30 2.81
C ARG A 54 5.38 10.15 4.33
N ALA A 55 4.67 9.13 4.80
CA ALA A 55 4.45 8.87 6.23
C ALA A 55 5.76 8.59 6.99
N PHE A 56 6.80 8.16 6.28
CA PHE A 56 8.13 7.94 6.83
C PHE A 56 9.06 9.08 6.42
N PRO A 57 9.76 9.73 7.38
CA PRO A 57 10.68 10.80 7.07
C PRO A 57 11.90 10.27 6.29
N LEU A 58 12.48 11.12 5.44
CA LEU A 58 13.65 10.74 4.64
C LEU A 58 14.84 10.29 5.50
N THR A 59 15.01 10.90 6.68
CA THR A 59 16.07 10.58 7.63
C THR A 59 16.02 9.13 8.14
N ALA A 60 14.84 8.50 8.17
CA ALA A 60 14.73 7.09 8.52
C ALA A 60 15.30 6.18 7.42
N TYR A 61 15.19 6.58 6.14
CA TYR A 61 15.78 5.83 5.03
C TYR A 61 17.29 6.04 4.93
N THR A 62 17.79 7.25 5.19
CA THR A 62 19.25 7.48 5.23
C THR A 62 19.90 6.71 6.37
N ALA A 63 19.26 6.65 7.54
CA ALA A 63 19.69 5.81 8.66
C ALA A 63 19.67 4.31 8.32
N ALA A 64 18.77 3.87 7.42
CA ALA A 64 18.72 2.52 6.87
C ALA A 64 19.78 2.24 5.78
N GLY A 65 20.63 3.21 5.45
CA GLY A 65 21.69 3.07 4.44
C GLY A 65 21.24 3.33 2.99
N CYS A 66 20.06 3.92 2.79
CA CYS A 66 19.59 4.31 1.46
C CYS A 66 20.30 5.58 0.97
N ALA A 67 20.56 5.65 -0.34
CA ALA A 67 20.88 6.90 -1.02
C ALA A 67 19.61 7.76 -1.17
N THR A 68 19.78 9.06 -1.43
CA THR A 68 18.68 10.00 -1.66
C THR A 68 18.74 10.63 -3.04
N ALA A 69 17.60 11.09 -3.53
CA ALA A 69 17.51 11.86 -4.76
C ALA A 69 16.44 12.97 -4.64
N PRO A 70 16.50 14.03 -5.46
CA PRO A 70 15.48 15.07 -5.45
C PRO A 70 14.08 14.52 -5.75
N THR A 71 13.06 15.22 -5.27
CA THR A 71 11.66 14.88 -5.51
C THR A 71 11.37 14.75 -7.02
N ALA A 72 10.73 13.64 -7.42
CA ALA A 72 10.28 13.40 -8.80
C ALA A 72 11.41 13.45 -9.83
N SER A 73 12.60 12.95 -9.50
CA SER A 73 13.78 12.99 -10.37
C SER A 73 14.07 11.66 -11.10
N TRP A 74 13.31 10.60 -10.82
CA TRP A 74 13.53 9.25 -11.38
C TRP A 74 13.64 9.24 -12.90
N HIS A 75 12.85 10.05 -13.61
CA HIS A 75 12.86 10.06 -15.07
C HIS A 75 14.14 10.67 -15.64
N GLU A 76 14.85 11.52 -14.90
CA GLU A 76 16.09 12.18 -15.33
C GLU A 76 17.34 11.52 -14.74
N GLN A 77 17.29 11.14 -13.47
CA GLN A 77 18.48 10.79 -12.67
C GLN A 77 18.60 9.30 -12.36
N ALA A 78 17.51 8.53 -12.48
CA ALA A 78 17.61 7.09 -12.24
C ALA A 78 18.39 6.41 -13.37
N PRO A 79 19.42 5.60 -13.05
CA PRO A 79 20.11 4.76 -14.02
C PRO A 79 19.13 3.89 -14.83
N ASP A 80 19.47 3.58 -16.07
CA ASP A 80 18.57 2.83 -16.97
C ASP A 80 18.28 1.40 -16.47
N ASP A 81 19.20 0.82 -15.69
CA ASP A 81 19.04 -0.50 -15.07
C ASP A 81 18.28 -0.46 -13.73
N ALA A 82 17.95 0.71 -13.19
CA ALA A 82 17.18 0.83 -11.96
C ALA A 82 15.72 0.39 -12.15
N TYR A 83 15.15 -0.20 -11.09
CA TYR A 83 13.73 -0.46 -10.99
C TYR A 83 13.05 0.68 -10.23
N VAL A 84 12.16 1.40 -10.89
CA VAL A 84 11.43 2.52 -10.29
C VAL A 84 10.24 1.97 -9.50
N LEU A 85 10.34 2.04 -8.17
CA LEU A 85 9.37 1.52 -7.22
C LEU A 85 8.42 2.62 -6.73
N GLY A 86 7.12 2.37 -6.81
CA GLY A 86 6.06 3.25 -6.29
C GLY A 86 4.82 2.46 -5.89
N LEU A 87 3.78 3.16 -5.47
CA LEU A 87 2.47 2.62 -5.12
C LEU A 87 1.38 3.04 -6.10
N LYS A 88 1.28 4.34 -6.40
CA LYS A 88 0.14 4.92 -7.12
C LYS A 88 0.48 5.30 -8.55
N GLU A 89 -0.51 5.77 -9.28
CA GLU A 89 -0.43 6.04 -10.70
C GLU A 89 0.62 7.13 -11.00
N LEU A 90 1.32 7.01 -12.13
CA LEU A 90 2.26 8.03 -12.60
C LEU A 90 1.50 9.27 -13.09
N PRO A 91 2.13 10.47 -13.09
CA PRO A 91 1.56 11.63 -13.77
C PRO A 91 1.17 11.30 -15.21
N ALA A 92 -0.03 11.71 -15.58
CA ALA A 92 -0.61 11.56 -16.91
C ALA A 92 -0.81 12.94 -17.55
N GLY A 93 -0.98 12.97 -18.87
CA GLY A 93 -1.17 14.21 -19.62
C GLY A 93 -0.42 14.20 -20.95
N PRO A 94 -0.61 15.24 -21.79
CA PRO A 94 0.03 15.34 -23.11
C PRO A 94 1.57 15.40 -23.02
N ASP A 95 2.10 15.99 -21.95
CA ASP A 95 3.54 16.12 -21.72
C ASP A 95 4.14 14.95 -20.92
N ALA A 96 3.37 13.89 -20.69
CA ALA A 96 3.85 12.74 -19.92
C ALA A 96 4.93 11.98 -20.71
N PRO A 97 6.13 11.78 -20.14
CA PRO A 97 7.25 11.21 -20.89
C PRO A 97 7.03 9.72 -21.19
N ALA A 98 7.70 9.26 -22.25
CA ALA A 98 7.92 7.85 -22.50
C ALA A 98 8.66 7.21 -21.31
N LEU A 99 8.33 5.95 -20.99
CA LEU A 99 8.82 5.25 -19.81
C LEU A 99 9.86 4.22 -20.24
N ARG A 100 11.13 4.49 -19.91
CA ARG A 100 12.26 3.61 -20.26
C ARG A 100 12.63 2.60 -19.17
N HIS A 101 12.32 2.91 -17.91
CA HIS A 101 12.68 2.05 -16.79
C HIS A 101 11.70 0.89 -16.62
N ARG A 102 12.09 -0.07 -15.79
CA ARG A 102 11.18 -1.09 -15.24
C ARG A 102 10.50 -0.48 -14.01
N HIS A 103 9.18 -0.36 -14.06
CA HIS A 103 8.39 0.23 -12.98
C HIS A 103 7.65 -0.84 -12.19
N ILE A 104 7.67 -0.75 -10.86
CA ILE A 104 6.93 -1.61 -9.93
C ILE A 104 5.94 -0.73 -9.17
N TYR A 105 4.65 -0.83 -9.48
CA TYR A 105 3.56 -0.12 -8.78
C TYR A 105 2.19 -0.68 -9.17
N PHE A 106 1.10 -0.17 -8.59
CA PHE A 106 -0.27 -0.49 -9.05
C PHE A 106 -0.59 0.35 -10.30
N GLY A 107 -0.41 -0.24 -11.48
CA GLY A 107 -0.58 0.43 -12.76
C GLY A 107 -2.02 0.66 -13.17
N HIS A 108 -2.93 -0.18 -12.69
CA HIS A 108 -4.35 -0.13 -13.01
C HIS A 108 -4.60 -0.05 -14.53
N ALA A 109 -3.90 -0.90 -15.30
CA ALA A 109 -3.91 -0.84 -16.77
C ALA A 109 -4.52 -2.08 -17.45
N TYR A 110 -4.81 -3.16 -16.71
CA TYR A 110 -5.14 -4.47 -17.31
C TYR A 110 -6.62 -4.87 -17.23
N LYS A 111 -7.51 -3.99 -16.76
CA LYS A 111 -8.95 -4.22 -16.61
C LYS A 111 -9.80 -3.21 -17.39
N GLY A 112 -9.27 -2.65 -18.47
CA GLY A 112 -9.99 -1.69 -19.32
C GLY A 112 -10.21 -0.32 -18.68
N GLN A 113 -9.36 0.08 -17.73
CA GLN A 113 -9.45 1.39 -17.09
C GLN A 113 -9.20 2.52 -18.08
N ALA A 114 -9.84 3.67 -17.85
CA ALA A 114 -9.56 4.88 -18.60
C ALA A 114 -8.07 5.28 -18.46
N GLY A 115 -7.44 5.65 -19.57
CA GLY A 115 -6.00 6.00 -19.59
C GLY A 115 -5.04 4.80 -19.69
N ALA A 116 -5.54 3.56 -19.66
CA ALA A 116 -4.71 2.37 -19.69
C ALA A 116 -3.91 2.24 -21.00
N ARG A 117 -4.54 2.50 -22.16
CA ARG A 117 -3.89 2.39 -23.47
C ARG A 117 -2.75 3.41 -23.59
N GLU A 118 -2.98 4.64 -23.15
CA GLU A 118 -2.02 5.73 -23.13
C GLU A 118 -0.84 5.39 -22.22
N LEU A 119 -1.11 4.84 -21.03
CA LEU A 119 -0.06 4.39 -20.11
C LEU A 119 0.80 3.28 -20.73
N LEU A 120 0.19 2.24 -21.31
CA LEU A 120 0.91 1.13 -21.92
C LEU A 120 1.67 1.56 -23.17
N ALA A 121 1.15 2.53 -23.93
CA ALA A 121 1.86 3.13 -25.05
C ALA A 121 3.13 3.86 -24.59
N ARG A 122 3.12 4.54 -23.43
CA ARG A 122 4.34 5.18 -22.89
C ARG A 122 5.45 4.18 -22.59
N PHE A 123 5.12 3.01 -22.05
CA PHE A 123 6.09 1.92 -21.85
C PHE A 123 6.58 1.36 -23.19
N THR A 124 5.67 1.11 -24.13
CA THR A 124 6.03 0.59 -25.47
C THR A 124 6.98 1.53 -26.21
N THR A 125 6.69 2.84 -26.19
CA THR A 125 7.52 3.88 -26.83
C THR A 125 8.87 4.04 -26.13
N GLY A 126 8.91 3.96 -24.81
CA GLY A 126 10.15 4.15 -24.03
C GLY A 126 11.02 2.91 -23.92
N GLY A 127 10.51 1.73 -24.27
CA GLY A 127 11.20 0.44 -24.09
C GLY A 127 11.23 -0.07 -22.65
N GLY A 128 10.50 0.56 -21.73
CA GLY A 128 10.39 0.14 -20.34
C GLY A 128 9.36 -0.98 -20.14
N ALA A 129 9.14 -1.34 -18.86
CA ALA A 129 8.17 -2.37 -18.51
C ALA A 129 7.38 -2.00 -17.25
N LEU A 130 6.12 -2.42 -17.19
CA LEU A 130 5.28 -2.36 -16.00
C LEU A 130 5.26 -3.74 -15.33
N LEU A 131 5.77 -3.80 -14.10
CA LEU A 131 5.67 -4.93 -13.19
C LEU A 131 4.54 -4.62 -12.19
N ASP A 132 3.30 -4.86 -12.60
CA ASP A 132 2.13 -4.43 -11.84
C ASP A 132 1.97 -5.24 -10.55
N MET A 133 2.04 -4.55 -9.40
CA MET A 133 1.93 -5.15 -8.07
C MET A 133 0.57 -5.83 -7.82
N GLU A 134 -0.48 -5.43 -8.54
CA GLU A 134 -1.80 -6.05 -8.44
C GLU A 134 -1.79 -7.53 -8.86
N TYR A 135 -0.84 -7.93 -9.72
CA TYR A 135 -0.73 -9.27 -10.29
C TYR A 135 0.48 -10.05 -9.75
N LEU A 136 1.19 -9.49 -8.77
CA LEU A 136 2.28 -10.19 -8.10
C LEU A 136 1.72 -11.29 -7.19
N THR A 137 2.02 -12.54 -7.54
CA THR A 137 1.50 -13.74 -6.87
C THR A 137 2.64 -14.64 -6.40
N ASP A 138 2.36 -15.45 -5.37
CA ASP A 138 3.22 -16.55 -4.97
C ASP A 138 3.05 -17.76 -5.91
N GLU A 139 3.80 -18.84 -5.67
CA GLU A 139 3.73 -20.08 -6.44
C GLU A 139 2.35 -20.73 -6.43
N ALA A 140 1.51 -20.43 -5.42
CA ALA A 140 0.14 -20.92 -5.33
C ALA A 140 -0.89 -19.95 -5.98
N GLY A 141 -0.43 -18.91 -6.69
CA GLY A 141 -1.28 -17.92 -7.33
C GLY A 141 -1.92 -16.91 -6.37
N ARG A 142 -1.50 -16.87 -5.09
CA ARG A 142 -2.04 -15.93 -4.10
C ARG A 142 -1.32 -14.60 -4.18
N ARG A 143 -2.07 -13.50 -4.22
CA ARG A 143 -1.50 -12.16 -4.30
C ARG A 143 -0.69 -11.79 -3.06
N VAL A 144 0.59 -11.47 -3.25
CA VAL A 144 1.55 -11.20 -2.15
C VAL A 144 1.43 -9.79 -1.58
N ALA A 145 1.13 -8.79 -2.41
CA ALA A 145 1.00 -7.40 -1.99
C ALA A 145 -0.47 -6.99 -1.85
N ALA A 146 -0.94 -6.69 -0.64
CA ALA A 146 -2.30 -6.20 -0.44
C ALA A 146 -2.48 -5.38 0.83
N PHE A 147 -3.38 -4.39 0.76
CA PHE A 147 -3.72 -3.50 1.86
C PHE A 147 -5.03 -3.89 2.58
N GLY A 148 -5.55 -5.09 2.30
CA GLY A 148 -6.91 -5.47 2.70
C GLY A 148 -7.14 -5.39 4.21
N TYR A 149 -6.21 -5.91 5.03
CA TYR A 149 -6.33 -5.88 6.48
C TYR A 149 -6.52 -4.46 7.02
N TRP A 150 -5.64 -3.53 6.64
CA TRP A 150 -5.71 -2.14 7.10
C TRP A 150 -6.94 -1.40 6.57
N ALA A 151 -7.41 -1.74 5.36
CA ALA A 151 -8.66 -1.18 4.84
C ALA A 151 -9.86 -1.56 5.72
N GLY A 152 -9.95 -2.83 6.14
CA GLY A 152 -10.99 -3.28 7.06
C GLY A 152 -10.83 -2.69 8.45
N TYR A 153 -9.61 -2.70 8.98
CA TYR A 153 -9.32 -2.18 10.31
C TYR A 153 -9.70 -0.70 10.45
N VAL A 154 -9.21 0.14 9.54
CA VAL A 154 -9.51 1.57 9.56
C VAL A 154 -10.99 1.81 9.26
N GLY A 155 -11.59 1.08 8.32
CA GLY A 155 -13.02 1.22 8.01
C GLY A 155 -13.92 0.96 9.23
N ALA A 156 -13.72 -0.17 9.91
CA ALA A 156 -14.49 -0.51 11.10
C ALA A 156 -14.19 0.43 12.27
N ALA A 157 -12.92 0.82 12.47
CA ALA A 157 -12.56 1.80 13.50
C ALA A 157 -13.31 3.13 13.29
N LEU A 158 -13.32 3.66 12.06
CA LEU A 158 -14.04 4.90 11.74
C LEU A 158 -15.56 4.74 11.93
N ALA A 159 -16.14 3.59 11.59
CA ALA A 159 -17.56 3.31 11.79
C ALA A 159 -17.94 3.33 13.29
N VAL A 160 -17.14 2.68 14.14
CA VAL A 160 -17.32 2.70 15.60
C VAL A 160 -17.21 4.12 16.15
N LEU A 161 -16.16 4.85 15.78
CA LEU A 161 -15.96 6.22 16.24
C LEU A 161 -17.09 7.14 15.80
N HIS A 162 -17.61 6.95 14.58
CA HIS A 162 -18.76 7.70 14.09
C HIS A 162 -20.01 7.39 14.90
N HIS A 163 -20.31 6.11 15.12
CA HIS A 163 -21.46 5.65 15.88
C HIS A 163 -21.44 6.15 17.33
N ARG A 164 -20.25 6.20 17.96
CA ARG A 164 -20.06 6.76 19.30
C ARG A 164 -20.01 8.28 19.35
N GLY A 165 -20.14 8.97 18.22
CA GLY A 165 -20.01 10.44 18.13
C GLY A 165 -18.60 10.98 18.43
N ALA A 166 -17.58 10.12 18.39
CA ALA A 166 -16.18 10.45 18.70
C ALA A 166 -15.33 10.72 17.45
N LEU A 167 -15.90 10.58 16.24
CA LEU A 167 -15.17 10.81 15.00
C LEU A 167 -15.05 12.31 14.69
N ALA A 168 -13.82 12.84 14.75
CA ALA A 168 -13.52 14.21 14.38
C ALA A 168 -13.13 14.34 12.89
N ALA A 169 -13.66 15.38 12.23
CA ALA A 169 -13.25 15.77 10.88
C ALA A 169 -12.41 17.06 10.91
N PRO A 170 -11.40 17.21 10.02
CA PRO A 170 -10.99 16.27 8.98
C PRO A 170 -10.25 15.05 9.55
N LEU A 171 -10.33 13.91 8.87
CA LEU A 171 -9.54 12.72 9.22
C LEU A 171 -8.06 13.02 9.02
N LEU A 172 -7.27 12.80 10.08
CA LEU A 172 -5.82 12.93 10.04
C LEU A 172 -5.16 11.55 10.02
N PRO A 173 -4.03 11.37 9.31
CA PRO A 173 -3.22 10.17 9.44
C PRO A 173 -2.83 9.96 10.90
N THR A 174 -2.90 8.72 11.35
CA THR A 174 -2.54 8.32 12.71
C THR A 174 -1.80 6.98 12.68
N ASP A 175 -1.21 6.60 13.80
CA ASP A 175 -0.65 5.27 13.99
C ASP A 175 -1.66 4.33 14.67
N ARG A 176 -1.30 3.04 14.67
CA ARG A 176 -2.13 2.00 15.26
C ARG A 176 -2.34 2.20 16.77
N PRO A 177 -1.31 2.43 17.61
CA PRO A 177 -1.51 2.65 19.03
C PRO A 177 -2.47 3.80 19.37
N ALA A 178 -2.38 4.92 18.68
CA ALA A 178 -3.27 6.06 18.92
C ALA A 178 -4.72 5.74 18.52
N LEU A 179 -4.92 5.07 17.38
CA LEU A 179 -6.26 4.63 16.97
C LEU A 179 -6.86 3.61 17.96
N ASP A 180 -6.05 2.66 18.44
CA ASP A 180 -6.47 1.64 19.40
C ASP A 180 -6.87 2.23 20.74
N ALA A 181 -6.10 3.22 21.23
CA ALA A 181 -6.42 3.95 22.45
C ALA A 181 -7.76 4.70 22.31
N LEU A 182 -8.00 5.31 21.15
CA LEU A 182 -9.25 6.03 20.88
C LEU A 182 -10.45 5.08 20.85
N LEU A 183 -10.31 3.92 20.21
CA LEU A 183 -11.35 2.87 20.21
C LEU A 183 -11.64 2.35 21.62
N ALA A 184 -10.59 2.09 22.41
CA ALA A 184 -10.71 1.58 23.76
C ALA A 184 -11.31 2.60 24.74
N SER A 185 -11.04 3.90 24.56
CA SER A 185 -11.57 4.95 25.45
C SER A 185 -13.09 5.08 25.44
N GLY A 186 -13.74 4.62 24.36
CA GLY A 186 -15.19 4.61 24.22
C GLY A 186 -15.82 3.26 24.52
N ALA A 187 -15.04 2.26 24.95
CA ALA A 187 -15.56 0.92 25.19
C ALA A 187 -16.33 0.86 26.53
N ASP A 188 -17.57 0.38 26.46
CA ASP A 188 -18.41 0.07 27.61
C ASP A 188 -18.78 -1.43 27.54
N PRO A 189 -18.47 -2.25 28.57
CA PRO A 189 -18.91 -3.65 28.59
C PRO A 189 -20.43 -3.86 28.52
N ALA A 190 -21.21 -2.82 28.82
CA ALA A 190 -22.67 -2.82 28.68
C ALA A 190 -23.15 -2.24 27.33
N ASP A 191 -22.24 -1.92 26.41
CA ASP A 191 -22.53 -1.40 25.06
C ASP A 191 -23.39 -2.43 24.29
N PRO A 192 -24.67 -2.13 23.98
CA PRO A 192 -25.53 -3.06 23.26
C PRO A 192 -25.27 -3.04 21.75
N THR A 193 -24.38 -2.18 21.25
CA THR A 193 -24.11 -2.02 19.82
C THR A 193 -23.70 -3.34 19.19
N THR A 194 -24.42 -3.69 18.14
CA THR A 194 -24.19 -4.90 17.36
C THR A 194 -23.50 -4.57 16.05
N ALA A 195 -22.52 -5.38 15.68
CA ALA A 195 -21.76 -5.20 14.44
C ALA A 195 -21.76 -6.48 13.61
N LEU A 196 -21.97 -6.35 12.31
CA LEU A 196 -21.87 -7.43 11.33
C LEU A 196 -20.71 -7.15 10.37
N VAL A 197 -19.88 -8.16 10.13
CA VAL A 197 -18.84 -8.11 9.10
C VAL A 197 -19.14 -9.18 8.06
N ILE A 198 -19.41 -8.76 6.82
CA ILE A 198 -19.58 -9.65 5.66
C ILE A 198 -18.24 -9.81 4.92
N GLY A 199 -17.87 -11.06 4.64
CA GLY A 199 -16.53 -11.40 4.14
C GLY A 199 -15.49 -11.47 5.26
N ALA A 200 -15.93 -11.89 6.46
CA ALA A 200 -15.15 -11.91 7.69
C ALA A 200 -13.88 -12.78 7.58
N LEU A 201 -13.88 -13.81 6.72
CA LEU A 201 -12.72 -14.69 6.53
C LEU A 201 -11.72 -14.13 5.51
N GLY A 202 -12.02 -13.00 4.87
CA GLY A 202 -11.10 -12.27 4.01
C GLY A 202 -10.06 -11.46 4.78
N ARG A 203 -9.05 -10.93 4.07
CA ARG A 203 -8.06 -10.01 4.67
C ARG A 203 -8.74 -8.77 5.26
N CYS A 204 -9.69 -8.19 4.53
CA CYS A 204 -10.45 -7.02 4.95
C CYS A 204 -11.32 -7.33 6.17
N GLY A 205 -12.15 -8.38 6.09
CA GLY A 205 -13.03 -8.79 7.18
C GLY A 205 -12.30 -9.09 8.48
N ARG A 206 -11.13 -9.75 8.42
CA ARG A 206 -10.28 -9.94 9.62
C ARG A 206 -9.85 -8.62 10.26
N GLY A 207 -9.38 -7.67 9.47
CA GLY A 207 -9.01 -6.35 9.98
C GLY A 207 -10.21 -5.62 10.61
N ALA A 208 -11.38 -5.69 9.97
CA ALA A 208 -12.60 -5.11 10.54
C ALA A 208 -13.00 -5.77 11.87
N CYS A 209 -12.95 -7.11 11.94
CA CYS A 209 -13.21 -7.85 13.17
C CYS A 209 -12.26 -7.45 14.30
N ASP A 210 -10.96 -7.34 14.01
CA ASP A 210 -9.96 -6.98 15.02
C ASP A 210 -10.17 -5.56 15.54
N ALA A 211 -10.63 -4.62 14.71
CA ALA A 211 -10.97 -3.26 15.15
C ALA A 211 -12.21 -3.22 16.04
N LEU A 212 -13.22 -4.03 15.72
CA LEU A 212 -14.43 -4.15 16.52
C LEU A 212 -14.11 -4.76 17.89
N VAL A 213 -13.30 -5.82 17.93
CA VAL A 213 -12.82 -6.42 19.19
C VAL A 213 -12.00 -5.40 20.00
N GLN A 214 -11.11 -4.64 19.35
CA GLN A 214 -10.36 -3.56 20.01
C GLN A 214 -11.27 -2.48 20.61
N ALA A 215 -12.45 -2.26 20.02
CA ALA A 215 -13.47 -1.34 20.52
C ALA A 215 -14.39 -1.93 21.60
N GLY A 216 -14.21 -3.20 21.97
CA GLY A 216 -15.06 -3.92 22.94
C GLY A 216 -16.33 -4.53 22.34
N LEU A 217 -16.44 -4.61 21.01
CA LEU A 217 -17.60 -5.16 20.31
C LEU A 217 -17.28 -6.55 19.75
N GLU A 218 -18.14 -7.54 20.04
CA GLU A 218 -18.04 -8.85 19.41
C GLU A 218 -18.76 -8.88 18.05
N PRO A 219 -18.04 -8.98 16.92
CA PRO A 219 -18.68 -8.95 15.62
C PRO A 219 -19.41 -10.26 15.30
N THR A 220 -20.60 -10.14 14.73
CA THR A 220 -21.20 -11.20 13.94
C THR A 220 -20.39 -11.35 12.65
N ARG A 221 -19.93 -12.56 12.36
CA ARG A 221 -19.00 -12.83 11.25
C ARG A 221 -19.72 -13.64 10.18
N TRP A 222 -19.94 -13.05 9.01
CA TRP A 222 -20.54 -13.71 7.84
C TRP A 222 -19.54 -13.84 6.71
N ASP A 223 -19.66 -14.92 5.95
CA ASP A 223 -18.91 -15.15 4.72
C ASP A 223 -19.79 -15.84 3.66
N LEU A 224 -19.18 -16.58 2.73
CA LEU A 224 -19.89 -17.25 1.64
C LEU A 224 -20.99 -18.21 2.11
N ALA A 225 -20.90 -18.77 3.32
CA ALA A 225 -21.93 -19.68 3.82
C ALA A 225 -23.24 -18.94 4.11
N GLU A 226 -23.15 -17.79 4.79
CA GLU A 226 -24.30 -16.97 5.21
C GLU A 226 -24.83 -16.08 4.08
N THR A 227 -23.98 -15.74 3.10
CA THR A 227 -24.36 -14.84 2.00
C THR A 227 -24.99 -15.51 0.78
N ARG A 228 -25.04 -16.84 0.74
CA ARG A 228 -25.74 -17.58 -0.34
C ARG A 228 -27.25 -17.34 -0.33
N ASP A 229 -27.83 -17.23 0.86
CA ASP A 229 -29.24 -16.91 1.06
C ASP A 229 -29.34 -15.92 2.23
N ILE A 230 -29.23 -14.62 1.91
CA ILE A 230 -29.11 -13.56 2.92
C ILE A 230 -30.45 -13.37 3.65
N PRO A 231 -30.52 -13.64 4.96
CA PRO A 231 -31.71 -13.32 5.73
C PRO A 231 -31.77 -11.81 5.96
N ARG A 232 -32.50 -11.08 5.09
CA ARG A 232 -32.63 -9.61 5.16
C ARG A 232 -32.97 -9.07 6.56
N PRO A 233 -33.88 -9.68 7.35
CA PRO A 233 -34.14 -9.19 8.70
C PRO A 233 -32.92 -9.26 9.61
N ALA A 234 -32.12 -10.32 9.52
CA ALA A 234 -30.91 -10.46 10.32
C ALA A 234 -29.79 -9.51 9.85
N LEU A 235 -29.73 -9.18 8.55
CA LEU A 235 -28.81 -8.16 8.03
C LEU A 235 -29.10 -6.76 8.59
N LEU A 236 -30.38 -6.41 8.72
CA LEU A 236 -30.84 -5.09 9.17
C LEU A 236 -30.91 -4.96 10.69
N ALA A 237 -30.62 -6.03 11.43
CA ALA A 237 -30.67 -6.05 12.88
C ALA A 237 -29.41 -5.46 13.54
N HIS A 238 -28.36 -5.20 12.77
CA HIS A 238 -27.09 -4.69 13.28
C HIS A 238 -26.99 -3.17 13.17
N ASP A 239 -26.38 -2.56 14.19
CA ASP A 239 -26.12 -1.12 14.23
C ASP A 239 -24.97 -0.72 13.29
N LEU A 240 -24.00 -1.62 13.10
CA LEU A 240 -22.85 -1.47 12.21
C LEU A 240 -22.81 -2.62 11.18
N LEU A 241 -22.53 -2.28 9.92
CA LEU A 241 -22.38 -3.20 8.79
C LEU A 241 -21.14 -2.88 7.95
#